data_AF-A0A9E1KSW9-F1
#
_entry.id   AF-A0A9E1KSW9-F1
#
_cell.length_a   1.000
_cell.length_b   1.000
_cell.length_c   1.000
_cell.angle_alpha   90.00
_cell.angle_beta   90.00
_cell.angle_gamma   90.00
#
_symmetry.space_group_name_H-M   'P 1'
#
loop_
_entity.id
_entity.type
_entity.pdbx_description
1 polymer ?
#
loop_
_entity_poly.entity_id
_entity_poly.type
_entity_poly.pdbx_seq_one_letter_code
_entity_poly.pdbx_strand_id
1 'polypeptide(L)'
;MYPDNNSRSHALYQRALPVMPGGNSRHTVYFQPYPIYLERGEGCRVWDVDGVERIDCINNYSALIHGHCHPVIVDALREQAGKLLSVSLPTEAEIRLAELVTERMPGVDQIRFANSGTEGVMFALKAARGYTGRNKIAKVEGAYHGSYDCVEVSLYSAPDAWGPDEAPTGVGPAGGHRGATDNTVVLPANDVEN
;
A
#
# COMPACT_ATOMS: atom_id res chain seq x y z
N MET A 1 9.04 -25.38 3.88
CA MET A 1 9.52 -25.77 2.53
C MET A 1 8.64 -25.07 1.51
N TYR A 2 9.19 -24.67 0.37
CA TYR A 2 8.40 -24.07 -0.73
C TYR A 2 7.59 -25.18 -1.43
N PRO A 3 6.32 -24.95 -1.84
CA PRO A 3 5.47 -25.98 -2.46
C PRO A 3 6.02 -26.47 -3.81
N ASP A 4 5.72 -27.72 -4.18
CA ASP A 4 6.08 -28.28 -5.48
C ASP A 4 4.99 -28.05 -6.54
N ASN A 5 5.27 -28.41 -7.79
CA ASN A 5 4.34 -28.18 -8.92
C ASN A 5 3.05 -29.02 -8.87
N ASN A 6 2.92 -29.98 -7.95
CA ASN A 6 1.68 -30.73 -7.72
C ASN A 6 0.81 -30.09 -6.62
N SER A 7 1.27 -28.99 -6.00
CA SER A 7 0.55 -28.27 -4.95
C SER A 7 -0.75 -27.61 -5.44
N ARG A 8 -1.69 -27.40 -4.51
CA ARG A 8 -2.88 -26.58 -4.74
C ARG A 8 -2.52 -25.13 -5.04
N SER A 9 -1.47 -24.59 -4.42
CA SER A 9 -0.94 -23.26 -4.75
C SER A 9 -0.54 -23.15 -6.23
N HIS A 10 0.17 -24.15 -6.77
CA HIS A 10 0.53 -24.18 -8.19
C HIS A 10 -0.71 -24.24 -9.09
N ALA A 11 -1.68 -25.10 -8.77
CA ALA A 11 -2.92 -25.22 -9.53
C ALA A 11 -3.73 -23.90 -9.55
N LEU A 12 -3.77 -23.16 -8.44
CA LEU A 12 -4.41 -21.84 -8.37
C LEU A 12 -3.68 -20.81 -9.22
N TYR A 13 -2.34 -20.82 -9.23
CA TYR A 13 -1.56 -19.93 -10.09
C TYR A 13 -1.82 -20.20 -11.58
N GLN A 14 -1.85 -21.47 -12.00
CA GLN A 14 -2.18 -21.83 -13.39
C GLN A 14 -3.57 -21.35 -13.81
N ARG A 15 -4.55 -21.41 -12.90
CA ARG A 15 -5.89 -20.85 -13.12
C ARG A 15 -5.91 -19.33 -13.18
N ALA A 16 -4.99 -18.66 -12.47
CA ALA A 16 -4.89 -17.21 -12.42
C ALA A 16 -4.26 -16.60 -13.68
N LEU A 17 -3.24 -17.26 -14.25
CA LEU A 17 -2.49 -16.80 -15.43
C LEU A 17 -3.36 -16.31 -16.62
N PRO A 18 -4.41 -17.04 -17.06
CA PRO A 18 -5.21 -16.60 -18.20
C PRO A 18 -6.13 -15.39 -17.91
N VAL A 19 -6.33 -15.01 -16.64
CA VAL A 19 -7.30 -13.98 -16.24
C VAL A 19 -6.70 -12.81 -15.47
N MET A 20 -5.44 -12.91 -15.04
CA MET A 20 -4.71 -11.86 -14.35
C MET A 20 -3.30 -11.73 -14.95
N PRO A 21 -2.83 -10.52 -15.30
CA PRO A 21 -1.46 -10.32 -15.77
C PRO A 21 -0.44 -10.88 -14.77
N GLY A 22 0.42 -11.80 -15.23
CA GLY A 22 1.36 -12.49 -14.34
C GLY A 22 0.71 -13.35 -13.25
N GLY A 23 -0.56 -13.72 -13.40
CA GLY A 23 -1.32 -14.53 -12.44
C GLY A 23 -1.58 -13.83 -11.10
N ASN A 24 -1.55 -12.50 -11.07
CA ASN A 24 -1.57 -11.74 -9.82
C ASN A 24 -2.22 -10.35 -9.98
N SER A 25 -2.80 -9.82 -8.89
CA SER A 25 -3.45 -8.50 -8.85
C SER A 25 -2.75 -7.48 -7.95
N ARG A 26 -1.60 -7.85 -7.35
CA ARG A 26 -0.80 -7.02 -6.44
C ARG A 26 0.67 -7.43 -6.52
N HIS A 27 1.45 -6.69 -7.30
CA HIS A 27 2.86 -7.00 -7.60
C HIS A 27 3.69 -7.40 -6.38
N THR A 28 3.49 -6.74 -5.23
CA THR A 28 4.23 -6.99 -3.98
C THR A 28 4.13 -8.42 -3.45
N VAL A 29 3.05 -9.15 -3.75
CA VAL A 29 2.86 -10.52 -3.23
C VAL A 29 3.26 -11.61 -4.25
N TYR A 30 3.79 -11.21 -5.40
CA TYR A 30 4.33 -12.15 -6.38
C TYR A 30 5.77 -12.54 -6.05
N PHE A 31 6.07 -13.82 -6.18
CA PHE A 31 7.43 -14.35 -6.10
C PHE A 31 7.58 -15.56 -7.01
N GLN A 32 8.78 -15.74 -7.55
CA GLN A 32 9.11 -16.91 -8.36
C GLN A 32 9.22 -18.17 -7.48
N PRO A 33 8.90 -19.36 -8.02
CA PRO A 33 8.28 -19.60 -9.34
C PRO A 33 6.78 -19.26 -9.43
N TYR A 34 6.06 -19.18 -8.31
CA TYR A 34 4.66 -18.74 -8.21
C TYR A 34 4.28 -18.34 -6.77
N PRO A 35 3.20 -17.57 -6.53
CA PRO A 35 2.79 -17.22 -5.17
C PRO A 35 2.22 -18.41 -4.39
N ILE A 36 2.43 -18.42 -3.07
CA ILE A 36 1.75 -19.30 -2.11
C ILE A 36 0.37 -18.71 -1.84
N TYR A 37 -0.67 -19.52 -1.95
CA TYR A 37 -2.05 -19.09 -1.71
C TYR A 37 -2.45 -19.39 -0.27
N LEU A 38 -2.85 -18.35 0.48
CA LEU A 38 -3.33 -18.51 1.86
C LEU A 38 -4.81 -18.91 1.89
N GLU A 39 -5.18 -19.77 2.84
CA GLU A 39 -6.57 -20.23 3.06
C GLU A 39 -7.18 -19.61 4.32
N ARG A 40 -6.42 -19.53 5.41
CA ARG A 40 -6.89 -18.96 6.69
C ARG A 40 -5.77 -18.37 7.52
N GLY A 41 -6.13 -17.56 8.50
CA GLY A 41 -5.22 -17.03 9.50
C GLY A 41 -5.89 -16.88 10.87
N GLU A 42 -5.10 -16.96 11.93
CA GLU A 42 -5.54 -16.81 13.32
C GLU A 42 -4.37 -16.29 14.17
N GLY A 43 -4.56 -15.15 14.83
CA GLY A 43 -3.51 -14.50 15.61
C GLY A 43 -2.28 -14.22 14.74
N CYS A 44 -1.10 -14.70 15.15
CA CYS A 44 0.14 -14.55 14.39
C CYS A 44 0.40 -15.67 13.36
N ARG A 45 -0.58 -16.54 13.09
CA ARG A 45 -0.40 -17.73 12.25
C ARG A 45 -1.26 -17.66 10.98
N VAL A 46 -0.74 -18.22 9.90
CA VAL A 46 -1.44 -18.42 8.63
C VAL A 46 -1.26 -19.84 8.13
N TRP A 47 -2.27 -20.36 7.43
CA TRP A 47 -2.22 -21.65 6.76
C TRP A 47 -2.47 -21.44 5.28
N ASP A 48 -1.59 -22.03 4.45
CA ASP A 48 -1.80 -22.04 3.02
C ASP A 48 -2.84 -23.09 2.59
N VAL A 49 -3.25 -23.04 1.33
CA VAL A 49 -4.18 -24.01 0.73
C VAL A 49 -3.65 -25.43 0.70
N ASP A 50 -2.36 -25.63 0.95
CA ASP A 50 -1.70 -26.93 1.06
C ASP A 50 -1.65 -27.42 2.53
N GLY A 51 -2.21 -26.65 3.47
CA GLY A 51 -2.29 -26.95 4.90
C GLY A 51 -1.05 -26.58 5.70
N VAL A 52 -0.05 -25.94 5.09
CA VAL A 52 1.21 -25.58 5.75
C VAL A 52 1.03 -24.33 6.61
N GLU A 53 1.28 -24.49 7.89
CA GLU A 53 1.27 -23.42 8.88
C GLU A 53 2.56 -22.59 8.86
N ARG A 54 2.43 -21.27 9.00
CA ARG A 54 3.55 -20.34 9.14
C ARG A 54 3.25 -19.29 10.20
N ILE A 55 4.30 -18.79 10.85
CA ILE A 55 4.22 -17.53 11.60
C ILE A 55 4.23 -16.38 10.58
N ASP A 56 3.24 -15.52 10.64
CA ASP A 56 3.13 -14.35 9.78
C ASP A 56 3.82 -13.15 10.42
N CYS A 57 5.01 -12.83 9.92
CA CYS A 57 5.79 -11.65 10.27
C CYS A 57 5.62 -10.50 9.25
N ILE A 58 4.76 -10.66 8.24
CA ILE A 58 4.47 -9.65 7.22
C ILE A 58 3.21 -8.86 7.62
N ASN A 59 2.18 -9.56 8.14
CA ASN A 59 0.94 -9.00 8.66
C ASN A 59 0.28 -8.01 7.68
N ASN A 60 0.22 -8.42 6.41
CA ASN A 60 -0.21 -7.59 5.28
C ASN A 60 0.54 -6.23 5.23
N TYR A 61 1.87 -6.29 5.25
CA TYR A 61 2.76 -5.12 5.28
C TYR A 61 2.40 -4.20 6.45
N SER A 62 2.37 -4.77 7.66
CA SER A 62 2.05 -4.12 8.95
C SER A 62 0.60 -3.71 9.21
N ALA A 63 -0.30 -3.80 8.22
CA ALA A 63 -1.70 -3.39 8.40
C ALA A 63 -2.45 -4.19 9.49
N LEU A 64 -2.12 -5.47 9.65
CA LEU A 64 -2.72 -6.36 10.64
C LEU A 64 -1.92 -6.35 11.95
N ILE A 65 -1.83 -5.21 12.62
CA ILE A 65 -1.07 -5.06 13.87
C ILE A 65 -1.55 -6.00 15.00
N HIS A 66 -2.82 -6.41 14.97
CA HIS A 66 -3.41 -7.37 15.92
C HIS A 66 -3.44 -8.82 15.40
N GLY A 67 -2.76 -9.09 14.27
CA GLY A 67 -2.80 -10.38 13.61
C GLY A 67 -4.11 -10.66 12.87
N HIS A 68 -4.30 -11.92 12.51
CA HIS A 68 -5.44 -12.39 11.73
C HIS A 68 -6.66 -12.68 12.60
N CYS A 69 -7.84 -12.31 12.10
CA CYS A 69 -9.13 -12.67 12.68
C CYS A 69 -9.28 -12.32 14.17
N HIS A 70 -8.72 -11.18 14.62
CA HIS A 70 -8.84 -10.74 16.01
C HIS A 70 -10.32 -10.63 16.42
N PRO A 71 -10.77 -11.33 17.48
CA PRO A 71 -12.19 -11.57 17.75
C PRO A 71 -12.99 -10.27 17.90
N VAL A 72 -12.45 -9.29 18.62
CA VAL A 72 -13.11 -7.97 18.81
C VAL A 72 -13.34 -7.26 17.47
N ILE A 73 -12.42 -7.36 16.51
CA ILE A 73 -12.55 -6.72 15.20
C ILE A 73 -13.59 -7.47 14.37
N VAL A 74 -13.51 -8.80 14.36
CA VAL A 74 -14.44 -9.64 13.61
C VAL A 74 -15.88 -9.46 14.10
N ASP A 75 -16.10 -9.38 15.40
CA ASP A 75 -17.43 -9.20 15.96
C ASP A 75 -17.99 -7.80 15.68
N ALA A 76 -17.16 -6.75 15.76
CA ALA A 76 -17.55 -5.40 15.34
C ALA A 76 -17.95 -5.33 13.85
N LEU A 77 -17.20 -6.02 12.98
CA LEU A 77 -17.52 -6.11 11.55
C LEU A 77 -18.85 -6.85 11.31
N ARG A 78 -19.09 -7.96 12.02
CA ARG A 78 -20.35 -8.71 11.91
C ARG A 78 -21.54 -7.90 12.37
N GLU A 79 -21.42 -7.21 13.51
CA GLU A 79 -22.47 -6.35 14.03
C GLU A 79 -22.80 -5.22 13.04
N GLN A 80 -21.77 -4.56 12.51
CA GLN A 80 -21.95 -3.48 11.54
C GLN A 80 -22.58 -3.99 10.24
N ALA A 81 -22.12 -5.14 9.72
CA ALA A 81 -22.67 -5.74 8.51
C ALA A 81 -24.16 -6.12 8.64
N GLY A 82 -24.62 -6.45 9.87
CA GLY A 82 -26.04 -6.67 10.16
C GLY A 82 -26.89 -5.38 10.15
N LYS A 83 -26.26 -4.20 10.16
CA LYS A 83 -26.92 -2.89 10.13
C LYS A 83 -26.78 -2.22 8.76
N LEU A 84 -25.55 -2.08 8.28
CA LEU A 84 -25.21 -1.31 7.08
C LEU A 84 -23.78 -1.61 6.59
N LEU A 85 -23.58 -1.75 5.28
CA LEU A 85 -22.26 -1.98 4.67
C LEU A 85 -21.61 -0.70 4.14
N SER A 86 -22.26 -0.03 3.18
CA SER A 86 -21.76 1.19 2.54
C SER A 86 -22.94 2.01 2.05
N VAL A 87 -22.88 3.33 2.27
CA VAL A 87 -23.95 4.28 1.93
C VAL A 87 -23.38 5.58 1.40
N SER A 88 -24.22 6.33 0.69
CA SER A 88 -23.89 7.66 0.15
C SER A 88 -24.14 8.80 1.15
N LEU A 89 -24.52 8.48 2.39
CA LEU A 89 -24.78 9.45 3.47
C LEU A 89 -23.77 9.25 4.60
N PRO A 90 -23.42 10.31 5.36
CA PRO A 90 -22.49 10.20 6.47
C PRO A 90 -23.03 9.32 7.59
N THR A 91 -22.12 8.76 8.39
CA THR A 91 -22.47 7.93 9.56
C THR A 91 -21.71 8.38 10.80
N GLU A 92 -22.24 8.10 11.99
CA GLU A 92 -21.56 8.39 13.25
C GLU A 92 -20.17 7.72 13.36
N ALA A 93 -19.96 6.60 12.66
CA ALA A 93 -18.70 5.86 12.68
C ALA A 93 -17.52 6.70 12.16
N GLU A 94 -17.72 7.57 11.17
CA GLU A 94 -16.65 8.42 10.64
C GLU A 94 -16.24 9.51 11.65
N ILE A 95 -17.22 10.05 12.39
CA ILE A 95 -16.97 11.05 13.44
C ILE A 95 -16.17 10.41 14.57
N ARG A 96 -16.62 9.26 15.09
CA ARG A 96 -15.96 8.55 16.19
C ARG A 96 -14.52 8.16 15.86
N LEU A 97 -14.26 7.72 14.62
CA LEU A 97 -12.90 7.41 14.20
C LEU A 97 -12.05 8.68 14.05
N ALA A 98 -12.61 9.77 13.52
CA ALA A 98 -11.88 11.03 13.38
C ALA A 98 -11.46 11.57 14.76
N GLU A 99 -12.38 11.62 15.71
CA GLU A 99 -12.12 12.04 17.10
C GLU A 99 -10.98 11.23 17.73
N LEU A 100 -11.02 9.89 17.59
CA LEU A 100 -9.99 9.00 18.13
C LEU A 100 -8.61 9.29 17.55
N VAL A 101 -8.52 9.57 16.25
CA VAL A 101 -7.23 9.84 15.60
C VAL A 101 -6.72 11.24 15.99
N THR A 102 -7.56 12.26 15.99
CA THR A 102 -7.17 13.62 16.38
C THR A 102 -6.77 13.71 17.85
N GLU A 103 -7.39 12.94 18.74
CA GLU A 103 -7.00 12.85 20.15
C GLU A 103 -5.59 12.24 20.32
N ARG A 104 -5.25 11.25 19.50
CA ARG A 104 -3.97 10.51 19.59
C ARG A 104 -2.82 11.12 18.83
N MET A 105 -3.08 12.03 17.89
CA MET A 105 -2.06 12.61 17.00
C MET A 105 -1.98 14.14 17.17
N PRO A 106 -1.14 14.63 18.11
CA PRO A 106 -0.90 16.07 18.26
C PRO A 106 -0.47 16.70 16.93
N GLY A 107 -1.11 17.81 16.55
CA GLY A 107 -0.87 18.52 15.29
C GLY A 107 -1.78 18.09 14.13
N VAL A 108 -2.70 17.14 14.34
CA VAL A 108 -3.76 16.81 13.39
C VAL A 108 -5.09 17.34 13.89
N ASP A 109 -5.53 18.49 13.37
CA ASP A 109 -6.77 19.15 13.79
C ASP A 109 -8.02 18.56 13.09
N GLN A 110 -7.87 18.12 11.84
CA GLN A 110 -8.97 17.62 11.01
C GLN A 110 -8.50 16.45 10.12
N ILE A 111 -9.42 15.53 9.83
CA ILE A 111 -9.13 14.32 9.05
C ILE A 111 -10.18 14.12 7.96
N ARG A 112 -9.73 13.62 6.82
CA ARG A 112 -10.57 13.07 5.76
C ARG A 112 -10.11 11.64 5.44
N PHE A 113 -11.03 10.68 5.52
CA PHE A 113 -10.72 9.28 5.20
C PHE A 113 -10.62 9.06 3.68
N ALA A 114 -9.76 8.11 3.31
CA ALA A 114 -9.57 7.61 1.96
C ALA A 114 -9.56 6.07 1.99
N ASN A 115 -9.64 5.42 0.83
CA ASN A 115 -9.77 3.97 0.73
C ASN A 115 -8.41 3.26 0.66
N SER A 116 -7.32 4.00 0.47
CA SER A 116 -5.96 3.44 0.42
C SER A 116 -4.91 4.47 0.83
N GLY A 117 -3.70 3.98 1.13
CA GLY A 117 -2.53 4.84 1.34
C GLY A 117 -2.19 5.69 0.11
N THR A 118 -2.33 5.13 -1.11
CA THR A 118 -2.16 5.87 -2.36
C THR A 118 -3.14 7.05 -2.44
N GLU A 119 -4.43 6.83 -2.13
CA GLU A 119 -5.42 7.91 -2.13
C GLU A 119 -5.14 8.94 -1.04
N GLY A 120 -4.70 8.51 0.14
CA GLY A 120 -4.30 9.41 1.23
C GLY A 120 -3.19 10.36 0.80
N VAL A 121 -2.11 9.83 0.21
CA VAL A 121 -1.01 10.63 -0.35
C VAL A 121 -1.50 11.53 -1.48
N MET A 122 -2.31 11.00 -2.41
CA MET A 122 -2.87 11.81 -3.51
C MET A 122 -3.65 13.01 -2.98
N PHE A 123 -4.54 12.83 -2.00
CA PHE A 123 -5.33 13.93 -1.44
C PHE A 123 -4.46 14.91 -0.64
N ALA A 124 -3.46 14.42 0.09
CA ALA A 124 -2.50 15.29 0.78
C ALA A 124 -1.75 16.20 -0.20
N LEU A 125 -1.27 15.66 -1.32
CA LEU A 125 -0.61 16.46 -2.35
C LEU A 125 -1.55 17.45 -3.02
N LYS A 126 -2.79 17.06 -3.32
CA LYS A 126 -3.81 17.97 -3.87
C LYS A 126 -4.14 19.11 -2.90
N ALA A 127 -4.25 18.81 -1.61
CA ALA A 127 -4.46 19.83 -0.58
C ALA A 127 -3.27 20.80 -0.49
N ALA A 128 -2.03 20.29 -0.49
CA ALA A 128 -0.82 21.12 -0.47
C ALA A 128 -0.72 22.04 -1.69
N ARG A 129 -1.03 21.53 -2.89
CA ARG A 129 -1.09 22.34 -4.12
C ARG A 129 -2.19 23.40 -4.05
N GLY A 130 -3.39 23.02 -3.60
CA GLY A 130 -4.52 23.94 -3.43
C GLY A 130 -4.25 25.05 -2.42
N TYR A 131 -3.54 24.73 -1.34
CA TYR A 131 -3.15 25.69 -0.30
C TYR A 131 -2.03 26.64 -0.75
N THR A 132 -0.99 26.11 -1.41
CA THR A 132 0.20 26.90 -1.76
C THR A 132 0.15 27.56 -3.13
N GLY A 133 -0.72 27.09 -4.02
CA GLY A 133 -0.75 27.48 -5.44
C GLY A 133 0.45 26.97 -6.26
N ARG A 134 1.28 26.09 -5.71
CA ARG A 134 2.50 25.57 -6.36
C ARG A 134 2.24 24.21 -7.01
N ASN A 135 2.86 23.95 -8.16
CA ASN A 135 2.64 22.70 -8.92
C ASN A 135 3.59 21.56 -8.52
N LYS A 136 4.85 21.89 -8.23
CA LYS A 136 5.90 20.89 -7.97
C LYS A 136 5.76 20.28 -6.57
N ILE A 137 6.18 19.02 -6.46
CA ILE A 137 6.36 18.31 -5.19
C ILE A 137 7.82 17.89 -5.03
N ALA A 138 8.23 17.57 -3.80
CA ALA A 138 9.51 16.94 -3.53
C ALA A 138 9.31 15.58 -2.86
N LYS A 139 10.14 14.60 -3.19
CA LYS A 139 10.19 13.29 -2.52
C LYS A 139 11.61 12.75 -2.45
N VAL A 140 11.84 11.82 -1.53
CA VAL A 140 13.13 11.14 -1.40
C VAL A 140 13.25 10.04 -2.46
N GLU A 141 14.45 9.86 -3.03
CA GLU A 141 14.78 8.76 -3.94
C GLU A 141 14.54 7.40 -3.26
N GLY A 142 13.97 6.43 -3.99
CA GLY A 142 13.68 5.09 -3.48
C GLY A 142 12.52 5.00 -2.48
N ALA A 143 11.99 6.13 -2.00
CA ALA A 143 10.86 6.14 -1.07
C ALA A 143 9.54 5.76 -1.76
N TYR A 144 8.79 4.85 -1.13
CA TYR A 144 7.48 4.39 -1.58
C TYR A 144 6.35 5.19 -0.93
N HIS A 145 5.45 5.73 -1.75
CA HIS A 145 4.28 6.49 -1.31
C HIS A 145 3.00 6.09 -2.05
N GLY A 146 2.92 4.84 -2.51
CA GLY A 146 1.80 4.36 -3.30
C GLY A 146 2.02 4.48 -4.80
N SER A 147 0.92 4.41 -5.55
CA SER A 147 0.91 4.27 -7.01
C SER A 147 0.28 5.47 -7.73
N TYR A 148 0.51 6.67 -7.21
CA TYR A 148 0.06 7.91 -7.84
C TYR A 148 1.23 8.49 -8.65
N ASP A 149 0.99 8.90 -9.89
CA ASP A 149 2.03 9.16 -10.91
C ASP A 149 3.24 9.96 -10.38
N CYS A 150 3.01 11.08 -9.68
CA CYS A 150 4.11 11.93 -9.21
C CYS A 150 4.90 11.33 -8.04
N VAL A 151 4.32 10.40 -7.28
CA VAL A 151 5.00 9.79 -6.14
C VAL A 151 5.65 8.44 -6.48
N GLU A 152 5.43 7.93 -7.69
CA GLU A 152 6.15 6.78 -8.24
C GLU A 152 7.48 7.18 -8.92
N VAL A 153 7.70 8.47 -9.15
CA VAL A 153 8.98 8.98 -9.71
C VAL A 153 10.13 8.59 -8.78
N SER A 154 11.15 7.96 -9.35
CA SER A 154 12.31 7.39 -8.67
C SER A 154 11.95 6.43 -7.54
N LEU A 155 10.84 5.67 -7.66
CA LEU A 155 10.54 4.55 -6.77
C LEU A 155 11.51 3.39 -7.01
N TYR A 156 11.67 3.01 -8.28
CA TYR A 156 12.65 2.02 -8.73
C TYR A 156 13.72 2.76 -9.51
N SER A 157 14.92 2.83 -8.94
CA SER A 157 16.10 3.45 -9.54
C SER A 157 17.17 2.36 -9.62
N ALA A 158 17.79 2.17 -10.78
CA ALA A 158 18.88 1.20 -10.96
C ALA A 158 20.22 1.95 -11.11
N PRO A 159 21.37 1.36 -10.70
CA PRO A 159 22.65 2.08 -10.67
C PRO A 159 23.06 2.77 -11.97
N ASP A 160 22.59 2.27 -13.11
CA ASP A 160 22.80 2.82 -14.46
C ASP A 160 21.94 4.05 -14.78
N ALA A 161 20.88 4.29 -14.01
CA ALA A 161 19.96 5.42 -14.12
C ALA A 161 20.10 6.43 -12.96
N TRP A 162 21.00 6.17 -12.01
CA TRP A 162 21.25 7.08 -10.88
C TRP A 162 21.91 8.38 -11.38
N GLY A 163 21.46 9.50 -10.83
CA GLY A 163 22.17 10.78 -10.98
C GLY A 163 23.39 10.83 -10.05
N PRO A 164 24.14 11.94 -10.03
CA PRO A 164 25.08 12.19 -8.94
C PRO A 164 24.36 12.19 -7.59
N ASP A 165 25.05 11.77 -6.52
CA ASP A 165 24.47 11.63 -5.17
C ASP A 165 23.84 12.96 -4.69
N GLU A 166 24.45 14.10 -5.04
CA GLU A 166 23.98 15.44 -4.67
C GLU A 166 22.79 15.92 -5.52
N ALA A 167 22.48 15.27 -6.64
CA ALA A 167 21.38 15.63 -7.52
C ALA A 167 20.83 14.38 -8.26
N PRO A 168 20.06 13.52 -7.56
CA PRO A 168 19.54 12.29 -8.15
C PRO A 168 18.62 12.57 -9.34
N THR A 169 18.69 11.69 -10.35
CA THR A 169 17.87 11.84 -11.55
C THR A 169 16.45 11.34 -11.30
N GLY A 170 15.45 12.10 -11.75
CA GLY A 170 14.05 11.68 -11.74
C GLY A 170 13.79 10.57 -12.75
N VAL A 171 13.60 9.34 -12.29
CA VAL A 171 13.28 8.17 -13.13
C VAL A 171 11.78 7.92 -13.10
N GLY A 172 11.09 8.14 -14.22
CA GLY A 172 9.66 7.85 -14.31
C GLY A 172 9.38 6.34 -14.24
N PRO A 173 8.24 5.90 -13.66
CA PRO A 173 7.85 4.49 -13.72
C PRO A 173 7.57 4.08 -15.17
N ALA A 174 7.63 2.77 -15.46
CA ALA A 174 7.26 2.25 -16.77
C ALA A 174 5.80 2.64 -17.11
N GLY A 175 5.61 3.38 -18.20
CA GLY A 175 4.29 3.92 -18.59
C GLY A 175 3.90 5.25 -17.92
N GLY A 176 4.79 5.84 -17.12
CA GLY A 176 4.55 7.12 -16.45
C GLY A 176 4.48 8.32 -17.41
N HIS A 177 3.66 9.31 -17.05
CA HIS A 177 3.55 10.58 -17.77
C HIS A 177 4.76 11.48 -17.50
N ARG A 178 5.37 12.05 -18.56
CA ARG A 178 6.49 13.03 -18.46
C ARG A 178 6.25 14.18 -17.47
N GLY A 179 5.03 14.70 -17.39
CA GLY A 179 4.68 15.80 -16.49
C GLY A 179 4.62 15.38 -15.02
N ALA A 180 4.55 14.08 -14.71
CA ALA A 180 4.82 13.59 -13.36
C ALA A 180 6.29 13.79 -13.00
N THR A 181 7.21 13.44 -13.90
CA THR A 181 8.66 13.66 -13.73
C THR A 181 8.99 15.16 -13.69
N ASP A 182 8.50 15.97 -14.62
CA ASP A 182 8.81 17.41 -14.69
C ASP A 182 8.33 18.18 -13.43
N ASN A 183 7.31 17.66 -12.73
CA ASN A 183 6.76 18.26 -11.52
C ASN A 183 7.22 17.60 -10.21
N THR A 184 8.20 16.71 -10.27
CA THR A 184 8.73 16.03 -9.08
C THR A 184 10.21 16.31 -8.92
N VAL A 185 10.57 16.95 -7.80
CA VAL A 185 11.95 17.11 -7.37
C VAL A 185 12.33 15.89 -6.54
N VAL A 186 13.40 15.20 -6.92
CA VAL A 186 13.90 14.04 -6.19
C VAL A 186 15.03 14.49 -5.28
N LEU A 187 14.91 14.13 -4.01
CA LEU A 187 15.87 14.47 -2.96
C LEU A 187 16.68 13.23 -2.58
N PRO A 188 17.98 13.38 -2.26
CA PRO A 188 18.77 12.31 -1.68
C PRO A 188 18.24 11.89 -0.30
N ALA A 189 18.44 10.62 0.05
CA ALA A 189 18.03 10.10 1.36
C ALA A 189 19.07 10.47 2.44
N ASN A 190 18.61 11.07 3.54
CA ASN A 190 19.44 11.45 4.70
C ASN A 190 20.54 12.49 4.40
N ASP A 191 20.42 13.26 3.34
CA ASP A 191 21.25 14.44 3.10
C ASP A 191 20.40 15.70 3.29
N VAL A 192 20.82 16.55 4.23
CA VAL A 192 20.08 17.74 4.68
C VAL A 192 20.62 19.01 4.02
N GLU A 193 21.87 18.96 3.53
CA GLU A 193 22.59 20.13 3.01
C GLU A 193 22.38 20.32 1.50
N ASN A 194 21.98 19.25 0.80
CA ASN A 194 21.73 19.23 -0.65
C ASN A 194 20.25 19.04 -1.01
#